data_AF-A0A8C9S8H5-F1
#
_entry.id   AF-A0A8C9S8H5-F1
#
_cell.length_a   1.000
_cell.length_b   1.000
_cell.length_c   1.000
_cell.angle_alpha   90.00
_cell.angle_beta   90.00
_cell.angle_gamma   90.00
#
_symmetry.space_group_name_H-M   'P 1'
#
loop_
_entity.id
_entity.type
_entity.pdbx_description
1 polymer ?
#
loop_
_entity_poly.entity_id
_entity_poly.type
_entity_poly.pdbx_seq_one_letter_code
_entity_poly.pdbx_strand_id
1 'polypeptide(L)'
;MSGRLEDLSPKQAEALAQFRERVQDILPQLPAQHDHFLLRWLRARNFHVQKAEAMLRKVPQLLCGALRTRVSSSFLSLLVRSLPAQVIEKYLSGGMCGYDREGSPIWYDVIGPVDPKGLLLSASKQDFVKSKVRDCELLQKECDQQSEKLGKVVESITMIYDLEGLGLKHLWKPAIEAYGEVLTMFEDNYPEGLKRLFVIKAPKLFPVAYNLVKHFLSEDTRSKIIVLGANWQEVLLSYIHPDQLPAVYGGNLTDPDGDPRCRTRIKYGGDVPRTYYVRESVKVQYDQSVSISRGSSHQLEYEILFPGCVLRWQFASDGADIGFGVFMKPRMGERRRAGDMLEVVPSQRYNAHLVPEDGSLTCTDPGVYVLRFDNTYSVFHSKRVGFTVEVLLSDGQAETPRGGGQAGPQKELDAGAQ
;
A
#
# COMPACT_ATOMS: atom_id res chain seq x y z
N MET A 1 4.30 14.40 31.10
CA MET A 1 2.87 14.56 30.81
C MET A 1 2.62 14.07 29.39
N SER A 2 1.80 13.03 29.25
CA SER A 2 1.51 12.29 28.03
C SER A 2 0.60 13.04 27.05
N GLY A 3 0.00 14.17 27.45
CA GLY A 3 -0.92 14.90 26.59
C GLY A 3 -2.29 14.23 26.45
N ARG A 4 -2.62 13.31 27.36
CA ARG A 4 -3.98 12.76 27.56
C ARG A 4 -4.69 13.53 28.66
N LEU A 5 -6.01 13.49 28.68
CA LEU A 5 -6.84 14.33 29.56
C LEU A 5 -6.44 14.25 31.04
N GLU A 6 -6.12 13.04 31.52
CA GLU A 6 -5.73 12.78 32.91
C GLU A 6 -4.28 13.20 33.24
N ASP A 7 -3.48 13.57 32.23
CA ASP A 7 -2.04 13.77 32.33
C ASP A 7 -1.59 14.92 31.38
N LEU A 8 -2.23 16.08 31.55
CA LEU A 8 -1.90 17.33 30.86
C LEU A 8 -0.98 18.22 31.72
N SER A 9 0.07 18.76 31.10
CA SER A 9 0.80 19.91 31.67
C SER A 9 -0.01 21.22 31.54
N PRO A 10 0.30 22.26 32.32
CA PRO A 10 -0.36 23.56 32.20
C PRO A 10 -0.32 24.13 30.76
N LYS A 11 0.81 23.99 30.07
CA LYS A 11 0.96 24.41 28.66
C LYS A 11 0.07 23.61 27.71
N GLN A 12 -0.11 22.32 27.95
CA GLN A 12 -0.98 21.47 27.12
C GLN A 12 -2.46 21.80 27.35
N ALA A 13 -2.85 22.08 28.59
CA ALA A 13 -4.21 22.52 28.92
C ALA A 13 -4.53 23.88 28.28
N GLU A 14 -3.59 24.83 28.28
CA GLU A 14 -3.72 26.11 27.59
C GLU A 14 -3.84 25.93 26.07
N ALA A 15 -2.99 25.07 25.47
CA ALA A 15 -3.07 24.76 24.05
C ALA A 15 -4.41 24.11 23.66
N LEU A 16 -4.97 23.25 24.53
CA LEU A 16 -6.31 22.66 24.34
C LEU A 16 -7.41 23.72 24.36
N ALA A 17 -7.37 24.65 25.33
CA ALA A 17 -8.33 25.74 25.40
C ALA A 17 -8.27 26.64 24.15
N GLN A 18 -7.07 27.06 23.75
CA GLN A 18 -6.84 27.87 22.55
C GLN A 18 -7.31 27.14 21.28
N PHE A 19 -7.03 25.83 21.19
CA PHE A 19 -7.45 25.02 20.04
C PHE A 19 -8.96 24.92 19.94
N ARG A 20 -9.64 24.67 21.07
CA ARG A 20 -11.11 24.60 21.15
C ARG A 20 -11.77 25.90 20.72
N GLU A 21 -11.23 27.05 21.12
CA GLU A 21 -11.72 28.37 20.71
C GLU A 21 -11.59 28.56 19.20
N ARG A 22 -10.44 28.22 18.62
CA ARG A 22 -10.18 28.42 17.19
C ARG A 22 -11.00 27.55 16.26
N VAL A 23 -11.42 26.37 16.73
CA VAL A 23 -12.23 25.43 15.94
C VAL A 23 -13.71 25.49 16.31
N GLN A 24 -14.13 26.48 17.10
CA GLN A 24 -15.50 26.62 17.58
C GLN A 24 -16.53 26.72 16.44
N ASP A 25 -16.15 27.33 15.31
CA ASP A 25 -16.98 27.47 14.10
C ASP A 25 -17.30 26.12 13.43
N ILE A 26 -16.37 25.15 13.52
CA ILE A 26 -16.54 23.81 12.94
C ILE A 26 -16.91 22.75 13.98
N LEU A 27 -16.73 23.01 15.28
CA LEU A 27 -16.96 22.06 16.38
C LEU A 27 -18.34 21.37 16.33
N PRO A 28 -19.47 22.06 16.04
CA PRO A 28 -20.79 21.42 15.92
C PRO A 28 -20.93 20.46 14.72
N GLN A 29 -19.99 20.52 13.77
CA GLN A 29 -19.96 19.68 12.57
C GLN A 29 -19.08 18.44 12.75
N LEU A 30 -18.29 18.37 13.83
CA LEU A 30 -17.38 17.27 14.11
C LEU A 30 -18.09 16.08 14.77
N PRO A 31 -17.54 14.86 14.65
CA PRO A 31 -18.06 13.65 15.31
C PRO A 31 -18.22 13.78 16.80
N ALA A 32 -17.25 14.43 17.44
CA ALA A 32 -17.09 14.45 18.87
C ALA A 32 -16.55 15.81 19.29
N GLN A 33 -17.05 16.29 20.42
CA GLN A 33 -16.72 17.61 20.95
C GLN A 33 -15.95 17.52 22.27
N HIS A 34 -15.75 16.31 22.80
CA HIS A 34 -15.04 16.07 24.06
C HIS A 34 -13.53 16.24 23.91
N ASP A 35 -12.83 16.50 25.02
CA ASP A 35 -11.40 16.82 24.99
C ASP A 35 -10.53 15.69 24.44
N HIS A 36 -10.87 14.41 24.67
CA HIS A 36 -10.14 13.29 24.08
C HIS A 36 -10.07 13.38 22.55
N PHE A 37 -11.14 13.82 21.88
CA PHE A 37 -11.14 13.99 20.44
C PHE A 37 -10.18 15.09 20.01
N LEU A 38 -10.27 16.28 20.63
CA LEU A 38 -9.42 17.42 20.30
C LEU A 38 -7.93 17.17 20.60
N LEU A 39 -7.65 16.46 21.69
CA LEU A 39 -6.29 16.11 22.10
C LEU A 39 -5.58 15.20 21.11
N ARG A 40 -6.29 14.36 20.33
CA ARG A 40 -5.68 13.55 19.26
C ARG A 40 -5.00 14.43 18.20
N TRP A 41 -5.69 15.48 17.75
CA TRP A 41 -5.16 16.43 16.76
C TRP A 41 -3.97 17.22 17.29
N LEU A 42 -4.03 17.60 18.57
CA LEU A 42 -2.93 18.30 19.23
C LEU A 42 -1.70 17.40 19.37
N ARG A 43 -1.84 16.17 19.87
CA ARG A 43 -0.72 15.23 20.01
C ARG A 43 -0.07 14.93 18.66
N ALA A 44 -0.87 14.67 17.62
CA ALA A 44 -0.37 14.42 16.26
C ALA A 44 0.41 15.60 15.64
N ARG A 45 0.32 16.79 16.23
CA ARG A 45 1.08 17.98 15.81
C ARG A 45 1.92 18.56 16.94
N ASN A 46 2.30 17.75 17.93
CA ASN A 46 3.16 18.15 19.05
C ASN A 46 2.67 19.41 19.78
N PHE A 47 1.35 19.53 19.95
CA PHE A 47 0.63 20.67 20.53
C PHE A 47 0.84 22.01 19.79
N HIS A 48 1.27 21.99 18.52
CA HIS A 48 1.23 23.18 17.66
C HIS A 48 -0.20 23.46 17.20
N VAL A 49 -0.90 24.34 17.93
CA VAL A 49 -2.31 24.68 17.73
C VAL A 49 -2.66 25.03 16.27
N GLN A 50 -1.87 25.87 15.59
CA GLN A 50 -2.10 26.23 14.19
C GLN A 50 -2.03 25.03 13.23
N LYS A 51 -1.07 24.11 13.46
CA LYS A 51 -0.90 22.92 12.63
C LYS A 51 -2.02 21.91 12.89
N ALA A 52 -2.43 21.76 14.16
CA ALA A 52 -3.56 20.91 14.55
C ALA A 52 -4.88 21.43 13.94
N GLU A 53 -5.09 22.74 13.95
CA GLU A 53 -6.23 23.39 13.32
C GLU A 53 -6.25 23.17 11.81
N ALA A 54 -5.14 23.43 11.13
CA ALA A 54 -5.04 23.20 9.69
C ALA A 54 -5.27 21.72 9.32
N MET A 55 -4.86 20.78 10.18
CA MET A 55 -5.12 19.36 10.00
C MET A 55 -6.62 19.03 10.17
N LEU A 56 -7.23 19.46 11.28
CA LEU A 56 -8.63 19.19 11.57
C LEU A 56 -9.58 19.82 10.52
N ARG A 57 -9.27 21.02 10.03
CA ARG A 57 -10.04 21.69 8.97
C ARG A 57 -9.94 21.00 7.60
N LYS A 58 -8.92 20.18 7.37
CA LYS A 58 -8.77 19.40 6.13
C LYS A 58 -9.59 18.11 6.13
N VAL A 59 -10.09 17.67 7.28
CA VAL A 59 -10.95 16.48 7.37
C VAL A 59 -12.17 16.71 6.47
N PRO A 60 -12.34 15.93 5.39
CA PRO A 60 -13.41 16.17 4.42
C PRO A 60 -14.78 16.18 5.08
N GLN A 61 -15.68 17.10 4.64
CA GLN A 61 -17.08 17.13 5.11
C GLN A 61 -17.81 15.77 4.95
N LEU A 62 -17.36 14.91 4.02
CA LEU A 62 -17.87 13.54 3.86
C LEU A 62 -17.56 12.63 5.06
N LEU A 63 -16.38 12.77 5.68
CA LEU A 63 -16.06 12.12 6.95
C LEU A 63 -16.95 12.68 8.05
N CYS A 64 -17.05 14.01 8.17
CA CYS A 64 -17.96 14.67 9.13
C CYS A 64 -19.45 14.27 8.98
N GLY A 65 -19.90 13.98 7.75
CA GLY A 65 -21.25 13.51 7.45
C GLY A 65 -21.50 12.05 7.81
N ALA A 66 -20.55 11.15 7.49
CA ALA A 66 -20.59 9.75 7.93
C ALA A 66 -20.53 9.63 9.47
N LEU A 67 -19.71 10.48 10.10
CA LEU A 67 -19.51 10.63 11.54
C LEU A 67 -20.72 11.24 12.28
N ARG A 68 -21.57 12.04 11.61
CA ARG A 68 -22.75 12.70 12.23
C ARG A 68 -23.94 11.77 12.41
N THR A 69 -24.17 10.88 11.47
CA THR A 69 -25.25 9.90 11.60
C THR A 69 -24.75 8.74 12.44
N ARG A 70 -25.19 8.62 13.70
CA ARG A 70 -25.25 7.33 14.41
C ARG A 70 -25.91 6.33 13.46
N VAL A 71 -25.10 5.61 12.68
CA VAL A 71 -25.47 4.68 11.61
C VAL A 71 -26.90 4.89 11.11
N SER A 72 -27.12 5.91 10.27
CA SER A 72 -28.28 5.82 9.40
C SER A 72 -27.99 4.66 8.46
N SER A 73 -28.75 3.57 8.64
CA SER A 73 -28.82 2.39 7.78
C SER A 73 -28.72 2.72 6.27
N SER A 74 -29.08 3.94 5.84
CA SER A 74 -28.97 4.41 4.46
C SER A 74 -27.56 4.54 3.88
N PHE A 75 -26.52 4.98 4.61
CA PHE A 75 -25.18 5.17 4.02
C PHE A 75 -24.40 3.85 3.90
N LEU A 76 -24.52 2.98 4.91
CA LEU A 76 -24.03 1.61 4.82
C LEU A 76 -24.79 0.81 3.76
N SER A 77 -26.12 0.98 3.63
CA SER A 77 -26.91 0.28 2.60
C SER A 77 -26.74 0.84 1.18
N LEU A 78 -26.39 2.11 1.01
CA LEU A 78 -26.07 2.69 -0.30
C LEU A 78 -24.78 2.11 -0.89
N LEU A 79 -23.82 1.69 -0.04
CA LEU A 79 -22.64 0.97 -0.49
C LEU A 79 -22.95 -0.47 -0.91
N VAL A 80 -23.99 -1.12 -0.37
CA VAL A 80 -24.25 -2.57 -0.56
C VAL A 80 -24.74 -2.94 -1.98
N ARG A 81 -25.14 -1.97 -2.83
CA ARG A 81 -25.80 -2.29 -4.12
C ARG A 81 -24.93 -2.24 -5.37
N SER A 82 -23.66 -1.80 -5.29
CA SER A 82 -22.79 -1.74 -6.48
C SER A 82 -21.91 -2.98 -6.62
N LEU A 83 -21.61 -3.40 -7.86
CA LEU A 83 -20.68 -4.51 -8.13
C LEU A 83 -19.28 -4.29 -7.50
N PRO A 84 -18.70 -3.06 -7.51
CA PRO A 84 -17.43 -2.75 -6.81
C PRO A 84 -17.47 -2.99 -5.30
N ALA A 85 -18.61 -2.74 -4.65
CA ALA A 85 -18.74 -2.98 -3.22
C ALA A 85 -18.78 -4.48 -2.89
N GLN A 86 -19.44 -5.28 -3.72
CA GLN A 86 -19.50 -6.74 -3.53
C GLN A 86 -18.13 -7.40 -3.68
N VAL A 87 -17.33 -6.97 -4.66
CA VAL A 87 -15.98 -7.53 -4.85
C VAL A 87 -15.07 -7.16 -3.68
N ILE A 88 -15.10 -5.91 -3.22
CA ILE A 88 -14.36 -5.50 -2.03
C ILE A 88 -14.85 -6.28 -0.80
N GLU A 89 -16.15 -6.41 -0.63
CA GLU A 89 -16.71 -7.14 0.51
C GLU A 89 -16.33 -8.62 0.53
N LYS A 90 -16.23 -9.28 -0.63
CA LYS A 90 -15.93 -10.72 -0.69
C LYS A 90 -14.44 -11.02 -0.72
N TYR A 91 -13.64 -10.20 -1.40
CA TYR A 91 -12.25 -10.52 -1.76
C TYR A 91 -11.22 -9.58 -1.16
N LEU A 92 -11.59 -8.43 -0.58
CA LEU A 92 -10.65 -7.66 0.23
C LEU A 92 -10.49 -8.36 1.57
N SER A 93 -9.25 -8.78 1.86
CA SER A 93 -8.91 -9.43 3.12
C SER A 93 -9.02 -8.46 4.31
N GLY A 94 -9.18 -9.06 5.49
CA GLY A 94 -9.11 -8.40 6.77
C GLY A 94 -10.46 -8.33 7.49
N GLY A 95 -10.42 -7.82 8.71
CA GLY A 95 -11.61 -7.69 9.54
C GLY A 95 -11.27 -7.50 11.02
N MET A 96 -12.28 -7.09 11.78
CA MET A 96 -12.16 -6.89 13.23
C MET A 96 -12.50 -8.18 13.96
N CYS A 97 -11.64 -8.61 14.89
CA CYS A 97 -11.90 -9.81 15.69
C CYS A 97 -11.25 -9.74 17.08
N GLY A 98 -12.07 -9.67 18.12
CA GLY A 98 -11.62 -9.64 19.51
C GLY A 98 -11.01 -8.30 19.94
N TYR A 99 -10.57 -8.27 21.21
CA TYR A 99 -9.97 -7.11 21.86
C TYR A 99 -8.67 -7.49 22.54
N ASP A 100 -7.73 -6.55 22.62
CA ASP A 100 -6.53 -6.73 23.41
C ASP A 100 -6.83 -6.71 24.92
N ARG A 101 -5.84 -7.04 25.74
CA ARG A 101 -5.99 -7.10 27.21
C ARG A 101 -6.40 -5.77 27.84
N GLU A 102 -6.20 -4.65 27.16
CA GLU A 102 -6.58 -3.33 27.63
C GLU A 102 -7.95 -2.89 27.07
N GLY A 103 -8.60 -3.71 26.22
CA GLY A 103 -9.91 -3.46 25.65
C GLY A 103 -9.91 -2.83 24.26
N SER A 104 -8.73 -2.57 23.67
CA SER A 104 -8.64 -2.00 22.32
C SER A 104 -9.10 -3.04 21.26
N PRO A 105 -9.96 -2.66 20.31
CA PRO A 105 -10.34 -3.53 19.20
C PRO A 105 -9.13 -4.00 18.38
N ILE A 106 -9.19 -5.23 17.86
CA ILE A 106 -8.12 -5.80 17.04
C ILE A 106 -8.58 -5.92 15.58
N TRP A 107 -7.80 -5.32 14.67
CA TRP A 107 -7.97 -5.47 13.23
C TRP A 107 -6.92 -6.40 12.63
N TYR A 108 -7.33 -7.30 11.75
CA TYR A 108 -6.44 -8.19 11.01
C TYR A 108 -6.39 -7.76 9.55
N ASP A 109 -5.20 -7.70 8.96
CA ASP A 109 -5.00 -7.65 7.50
C ASP A 109 -4.19 -8.89 7.09
N VAL A 110 -4.71 -9.67 6.13
CA VAL A 110 -4.11 -10.94 5.67
C VAL A 110 -3.64 -10.79 4.24
N ILE A 111 -2.33 -10.60 4.03
CA ILE A 111 -1.81 -10.05 2.78
C ILE A 111 -1.63 -11.08 1.67
N GLY A 112 -1.02 -12.23 1.94
CA GLY A 112 -0.67 -13.20 0.88
C GLY A 112 -1.79 -13.61 -0.08
N PRO A 113 -3.03 -13.88 0.39
CA PRO A 113 -4.11 -14.30 -0.48
C PRO A 113 -4.81 -13.15 -1.22
N VAL A 114 -4.42 -11.88 -0.99
CA VAL A 114 -4.97 -10.75 -1.73
C VAL A 114 -4.60 -10.89 -3.22
N ASP A 115 -5.56 -10.55 -4.08
CA ASP A 115 -5.37 -10.38 -5.53
C ASP A 115 -5.44 -8.88 -5.89
N PRO A 116 -4.30 -8.17 -5.87
CA PRO A 116 -4.31 -6.71 -6.08
C PRO A 116 -4.77 -6.33 -7.49
N LYS A 117 -4.44 -7.15 -8.49
CA LYS A 117 -4.79 -6.88 -9.89
C LYS A 117 -6.28 -7.10 -10.12
N GLY A 118 -6.83 -8.22 -9.68
CA GLY A 118 -8.26 -8.48 -9.79
C GLY A 118 -9.11 -7.46 -9.02
N LEU A 119 -8.67 -7.04 -7.84
CA LEU A 119 -9.31 -5.98 -7.07
C LEU A 119 -9.33 -4.63 -7.81
N LEU A 120 -8.19 -4.16 -8.32
CA LEU A 120 -8.12 -2.87 -9.03
C LEU A 120 -8.73 -2.88 -10.45
N LEU A 121 -8.90 -4.06 -11.05
CA LEU A 121 -9.69 -4.22 -12.28
C LEU A 121 -11.20 -4.26 -12.02
N SER A 122 -11.61 -4.55 -10.78
CA SER A 122 -13.03 -4.70 -10.41
C SER A 122 -13.60 -3.48 -9.66
N ALA A 123 -12.76 -2.73 -8.95
CA ALA A 123 -13.16 -1.55 -8.18
C ALA A 123 -12.16 -0.39 -8.37
N SER A 124 -12.61 0.84 -8.14
CA SER A 124 -11.75 2.02 -8.22
C SER A 124 -10.93 2.22 -6.95
N LYS A 125 -9.79 2.92 -7.04
CA LYS A 125 -9.00 3.37 -5.88
C LYS A 125 -9.87 4.06 -4.82
N GLN A 126 -10.81 4.90 -5.26
CA GLN A 126 -11.75 5.61 -4.38
C GLN A 126 -12.69 4.66 -3.62
N ASP A 127 -13.09 3.53 -4.21
CA ASP A 127 -13.93 2.55 -3.53
C ASP A 127 -13.16 1.85 -2.40
N PHE A 128 -11.85 1.57 -2.59
CA PHE A 128 -10.98 1.06 -1.54
C PHE A 128 -10.83 2.06 -0.38
N VAL A 129 -10.57 3.34 -0.70
CA VAL A 129 -10.48 4.40 0.31
C VAL A 129 -11.80 4.51 1.08
N LYS A 130 -12.95 4.55 0.41
CA LYS A 130 -14.28 4.58 1.06
C LYS A 130 -14.53 3.35 1.95
N SER A 131 -14.15 2.16 1.49
CA SER A 131 -14.27 0.93 2.30
C SER A 131 -13.41 1.02 3.55
N LYS A 132 -12.17 1.48 3.44
CA LYS A 132 -11.28 1.59 4.61
C LYS A 132 -11.69 2.72 5.55
N VAL A 133 -12.26 3.81 5.05
CA VAL A 133 -12.95 4.82 5.88
C VAL A 133 -14.07 4.16 6.68
N ARG A 134 -14.97 3.40 6.04
CA ARG A 134 -16.03 2.67 6.74
C ARG A 134 -15.47 1.76 7.84
N ASP A 135 -14.40 1.03 7.55
CA ASP A 135 -13.79 0.11 8.53
C ASP A 135 -13.21 0.88 9.73
N CYS A 136 -12.58 2.05 9.51
CA CYS A 136 -12.08 2.91 10.59
C CYS A 136 -13.22 3.49 11.45
N GLU A 137 -14.34 3.86 10.83
CA GLU A 137 -15.54 4.33 11.53
C GLU A 137 -16.16 3.25 12.42
N LEU A 138 -16.22 2.01 11.92
CA LEU A 138 -16.67 0.86 12.72
C LEU A 138 -15.75 0.63 13.93
N LEU A 139 -14.43 0.73 13.73
CA LEU A 139 -13.45 0.60 14.79
C LEU A 139 -13.56 1.73 15.84
N GLN A 140 -13.81 2.98 15.43
CA GLN A 140 -14.05 4.08 16.38
C GLN A 140 -15.32 3.83 17.19
N LYS A 141 -16.41 3.39 16.56
CA LYS A 141 -17.63 3.02 17.28
C LYS A 141 -17.39 1.90 18.28
N GLU A 142 -16.58 0.92 17.91
CA GLU A 142 -16.21 -0.18 18.79
C GLU A 142 -15.38 0.30 19.99
N CYS A 143 -14.46 1.25 19.78
CA CYS A 143 -13.73 1.94 20.84
C CYS A 143 -14.68 2.66 21.82
N ASP A 144 -15.71 3.35 21.33
CA ASP A 144 -16.71 4.01 22.18
C ASP A 144 -17.48 2.99 23.03
N GLN A 145 -17.93 1.89 22.42
CA GLN A 145 -18.63 0.81 23.13
C GLN A 145 -17.76 0.15 24.19
N GLN A 146 -16.49 -0.09 23.88
CA GLN A 146 -15.53 -0.62 24.85
C GLN A 146 -15.24 0.38 25.96
N SER A 147 -15.27 1.68 25.67
CA SER A 147 -15.10 2.72 26.69
C SER A 147 -16.25 2.71 27.70
N GLU A 148 -17.49 2.63 27.20
CA GLU A 148 -18.69 2.51 28.03
C GLU A 148 -18.66 1.23 28.89
N LYS A 149 -18.33 0.09 28.27
CA LYS A 149 -18.31 -1.22 28.94
C LYS A 149 -17.24 -1.32 30.03
N LEU A 150 -16.07 -0.72 29.82
CA LEU A 150 -14.93 -0.83 30.74
C LEU A 150 -14.84 0.34 31.73
N GLY A 151 -15.65 1.39 31.55
CA GLY A 151 -15.61 2.59 32.38
C GLY A 151 -14.28 3.36 32.27
N LYS A 152 -13.56 3.21 31.16
CA LYS A 152 -12.28 3.88 30.88
C LYS A 152 -12.18 4.22 29.40
N VAL A 153 -11.38 5.21 29.04
CA VAL A 153 -11.27 5.63 27.63
C VAL A 153 -10.46 4.63 26.81
N VAL A 154 -11.09 4.09 25.76
CA VAL A 154 -10.47 3.31 24.69
C VAL A 154 -10.60 4.14 23.41
N GLU A 155 -9.46 4.62 22.90
CA GLU A 155 -9.44 5.53 21.72
C GLU A 155 -8.48 5.06 20.61
N SER A 156 -7.88 3.88 20.76
CA SER A 156 -6.86 3.36 19.84
C SER A 156 -7.01 1.86 19.61
N ILE A 157 -6.56 1.40 18.44
CA ILE A 157 -6.72 0.01 17.96
C ILE A 157 -5.38 -0.73 17.91
N THR A 158 -5.45 -2.05 18.06
CA THR A 158 -4.33 -2.96 17.78
C THR A 158 -4.51 -3.53 16.37
N MET A 159 -3.46 -3.55 15.56
CA MET A 159 -3.48 -4.16 14.22
C MET A 159 -2.56 -5.38 14.17
N ILE A 160 -2.98 -6.44 13.48
CA ILE A 160 -2.17 -7.63 13.19
C ILE A 160 -2.08 -7.78 11.68
N TYR A 161 -0.86 -7.68 11.16
CA TYR A 161 -0.52 -7.81 9.76
C TYR A 161 0.08 -9.17 9.52
N ASP A 162 -0.72 -10.07 8.94
CA ASP A 162 -0.25 -11.37 8.48
C ASP A 162 0.35 -11.24 7.08
N LEU A 163 1.67 -11.31 7.01
CA LEU A 163 2.44 -11.19 5.76
C LEU A 163 2.82 -12.53 5.15
N GLU A 164 2.30 -13.65 5.68
CA GLU A 164 2.52 -14.94 5.05
C GLU A 164 2.00 -14.91 3.60
N GLY A 165 2.85 -15.30 2.65
CA GLY A 165 2.53 -15.25 1.22
C GLY A 165 2.71 -13.88 0.56
N LEU A 166 3.22 -12.85 1.25
CA LEU A 166 3.65 -11.61 0.61
C LEU A 166 4.70 -11.90 -0.47
N GLY A 167 4.28 -11.79 -1.73
CA GLY A 167 5.10 -11.98 -2.92
C GLY A 167 5.08 -10.79 -3.90
N LEU A 168 5.77 -10.95 -5.03
CA LEU A 168 5.96 -9.94 -6.07
C LEU A 168 4.67 -9.33 -6.62
N LYS A 169 3.56 -10.09 -6.66
CA LYS A 169 2.24 -9.59 -7.09
C LYS A 169 1.76 -8.38 -6.29
N HIS A 170 2.16 -8.26 -5.02
CA HIS A 170 1.79 -7.15 -4.15
C HIS A 170 2.62 -5.88 -4.40
N LEU A 171 3.75 -6.01 -5.11
CA LEU A 171 4.61 -4.88 -5.48
C LEU A 171 4.19 -4.25 -6.81
N TRP A 172 3.04 -4.64 -7.37
CA TRP A 172 2.51 -4.01 -8.58
C TRP A 172 2.24 -2.51 -8.32
N LYS A 173 2.78 -1.63 -9.17
CA LYS A 173 2.82 -0.18 -8.92
C LYS A 173 1.43 0.42 -8.63
N PRO A 174 0.38 0.15 -9.43
CA PRO A 174 -0.98 0.62 -9.12
C PRO A 174 -1.52 0.16 -7.76
N ALA A 175 -1.15 -1.05 -7.30
CA ALA A 175 -1.56 -1.55 -5.98
C ALA A 175 -0.83 -0.82 -4.84
N ILE A 176 0.48 -0.59 -4.99
CA ILE A 176 1.26 0.19 -4.02
C ILE A 176 0.72 1.62 -3.91
N GLU A 177 0.41 2.26 -5.04
CA GLU A 177 -0.19 3.60 -5.04
C GLU A 177 -1.56 3.62 -4.36
N ALA A 178 -2.43 2.66 -4.68
CA ALA A 178 -3.76 2.57 -4.07
C ALA A 178 -3.67 2.34 -2.55
N TYR A 179 -2.73 1.50 -2.11
CA TYR A 179 -2.47 1.27 -0.69
C TYR A 179 -1.87 2.52 -0.02
N GLY A 180 -0.98 3.24 -0.70
CA GLY A 180 -0.45 4.53 -0.24
C GLY A 180 -1.53 5.58 -0.02
N GLU A 181 -2.53 5.65 -0.91
CA GLU A 181 -3.70 6.53 -0.72
C GLU A 181 -4.52 6.15 0.52
N VAL A 182 -4.68 4.84 0.80
CA VAL A 182 -5.34 4.34 2.01
C VAL A 182 -4.56 4.71 3.27
N LEU A 183 -3.24 4.52 3.27
CA LEU A 183 -2.37 4.89 4.40
C LEU A 183 -2.40 6.40 4.66
N THR A 184 -2.29 7.19 3.59
CA THR A 184 -2.36 8.66 3.68
C THR A 184 -3.71 9.10 4.26
N MET A 185 -4.81 8.48 3.80
CA MET A 185 -6.14 8.73 4.36
C MET A 185 -6.18 8.40 5.86
N PHE A 186 -5.60 7.29 6.29
CA PHE A 186 -5.56 6.91 7.71
C PHE A 186 -4.79 7.94 8.55
N GLU A 187 -3.57 8.32 8.12
CA GLU A 187 -2.70 9.27 8.83
C GLU A 187 -3.29 10.69 8.92
N ASP A 188 -3.95 11.15 7.85
CA ASP A 188 -4.51 12.49 7.78
C ASP A 188 -5.82 12.63 8.57
N ASN A 189 -6.61 11.55 8.70
CA ASN A 189 -7.97 11.63 9.24
C ASN A 189 -8.17 10.90 10.58
N TYR A 190 -7.28 9.98 10.95
CA TYR A 190 -7.38 9.21 12.20
C TYR A 190 -6.09 9.34 13.03
N PRO A 191 -5.66 10.58 13.36
CA PRO A 191 -4.46 10.79 14.17
C PRO A 191 -4.57 10.06 15.50
N GLU A 192 -3.45 9.53 15.97
CA GLU A 192 -3.36 8.82 17.26
C GLU A 192 -4.28 7.59 17.36
N GLY A 193 -4.88 7.12 16.26
CA GLY A 193 -5.80 5.98 16.25
C GLY A 193 -5.11 4.63 16.36
N LEU A 194 -3.84 4.53 15.97
CA LEU A 194 -3.05 3.31 16.11
C LEU A 194 -2.41 3.23 17.50
N LYS A 195 -2.63 2.10 18.19
CA LYS A 195 -1.93 1.75 19.43
C LYS A 195 -0.63 1.02 19.15
N ARG A 196 -0.71 -0.04 18.34
CA ARG A 196 0.39 -0.92 17.94
C ARG A 196 0.01 -1.73 16.70
N LEU A 197 1.00 -2.05 15.88
CA LEU A 197 0.84 -2.90 14.70
C LEU A 197 1.85 -4.05 14.79
N PHE A 198 1.37 -5.29 14.91
CA PHE A 198 2.20 -6.47 14.88
C PHE A 198 2.33 -7.00 13.45
N VAL A 199 3.54 -7.07 12.94
CA VAL A 199 3.83 -7.74 11.68
C VAL A 199 4.27 -9.17 11.99
N ILE A 200 3.52 -10.16 11.50
CA ILE A 200 3.79 -11.59 11.70
C ILE A 200 4.11 -12.28 10.37
N LYS A 201 4.93 -13.35 10.45
CA LYS A 201 5.27 -14.21 9.31
C LYS A 201 5.83 -13.43 8.10
N ALA A 202 6.59 -12.36 8.37
CA ALA A 202 7.19 -11.52 7.34
C ALA A 202 8.23 -12.30 6.50
N PRO A 203 8.08 -12.40 5.17
CA PRO A 203 9.07 -13.06 4.32
C PRO A 203 10.26 -12.13 4.02
N LYS A 204 11.29 -12.67 3.37
CA LYS A 204 12.48 -11.90 2.93
C LYS A 204 12.16 -10.69 2.04
N LEU A 205 10.99 -10.68 1.40
CA LEU A 205 10.51 -9.57 0.57
C LEU A 205 10.00 -8.37 1.38
N PHE A 206 9.68 -8.56 2.68
CA PHE A 206 9.09 -7.52 3.52
C PHE A 206 9.87 -6.21 3.54
N PRO A 207 11.22 -6.18 3.69
CA PRO A 207 11.96 -4.92 3.71
C PRO A 207 11.81 -4.09 2.43
N VAL A 208 11.67 -4.75 1.27
CA VAL A 208 11.42 -4.07 -0.02
C VAL A 208 10.00 -3.50 -0.03
N ALA A 209 9.01 -4.31 0.35
CA ALA A 209 7.61 -3.88 0.41
C ALA A 209 7.42 -2.70 1.38
N TYR A 210 8.02 -2.78 2.56
CA TYR A 210 7.97 -1.74 3.58
C TYR A 210 8.61 -0.44 3.08
N ASN A 211 9.75 -0.52 2.38
CA ASN A 211 10.40 0.66 1.79
C ASN A 211 9.50 1.43 0.81
N LEU A 212 8.63 0.72 0.08
CA LEU A 212 7.68 1.33 -0.86
C LEU A 212 6.52 2.06 -0.19
N VAL A 213 6.18 1.72 1.06
CA VAL A 213 5.01 2.30 1.75
C VAL A 213 5.38 3.16 2.95
N LYS A 214 6.60 3.02 3.48
CA LYS A 214 7.03 3.71 4.71
C LYS A 214 6.87 5.22 4.62
N HIS A 215 7.08 5.82 3.44
CA HIS A 215 7.00 7.26 3.23
C HIS A 215 5.58 7.84 3.40
N PHE A 216 4.54 6.99 3.33
CA PHE A 216 3.17 7.38 3.67
C PHE A 216 2.89 7.34 5.18
N LEU A 217 3.75 6.71 5.98
CA LEU A 217 3.58 6.53 7.42
C LEU A 217 4.28 7.65 8.20
N SER A 218 3.63 8.17 9.23
CA SER A 218 4.21 9.12 10.17
C SER A 218 5.25 8.45 11.07
N GLU A 219 6.12 9.26 11.71
CA GLU A 219 7.11 8.75 12.66
C GLU A 219 6.44 8.03 13.85
N ASP A 220 5.31 8.54 14.33
CA ASP A 220 4.50 7.93 15.37
C ASP A 220 4.03 6.53 14.96
N THR A 221 3.40 6.39 13.78
CA THR A 221 2.98 5.09 13.26
C THR A 221 4.16 4.13 13.09
N ARG A 222 5.28 4.59 12.52
CA ARG A 222 6.49 3.76 12.34
C ARG A 222 7.03 3.25 13.67
N SER A 223 7.00 4.08 14.73
CA SER A 223 7.46 3.68 16.07
C SER A 223 6.58 2.60 16.73
N LYS A 224 5.32 2.46 16.26
CA LYS A 224 4.34 1.50 16.76
C LYS A 224 4.31 0.18 15.98
N ILE A 225 5.09 0.07 14.90
CA ILE A 225 5.25 -1.16 14.13
C ILE A 225 6.24 -2.09 14.83
N ILE A 226 5.78 -3.29 15.16
CA ILE A 226 6.55 -4.32 15.85
C ILE A 226 6.64 -5.55 14.93
N VAL A 227 7.81 -5.79 14.36
CA VAL A 227 8.06 -6.96 13.50
C VAL A 227 8.44 -8.15 14.37
N LEU A 228 7.60 -9.19 14.34
CA LEU A 228 7.76 -10.37 15.19
C LEU A 228 8.52 -11.49 14.46
N GLY A 229 9.36 -12.20 15.21
CA GLY A 229 10.12 -13.36 14.75
C GLY A 229 9.33 -14.66 14.87
N ALA A 230 10.04 -15.78 15.04
CA ALA A 230 9.43 -17.11 15.11
C ALA A 230 8.46 -17.31 16.29
N ASN A 231 8.67 -16.60 17.40
CA ASN A 231 7.83 -16.66 18.61
C ASN A 231 6.62 -15.72 18.57
N TRP A 232 6.15 -15.34 17.38
CA TRP A 232 5.08 -14.36 17.21
C TRP A 232 3.79 -14.72 17.98
N GLN A 233 3.43 -16.01 18.07
CA GLN A 233 2.25 -16.47 18.81
C GLN A 233 2.34 -16.15 20.31
N GLU A 234 3.48 -16.45 20.93
CA GLU A 234 3.73 -16.17 22.35
C GLU A 234 3.65 -14.67 22.65
N VAL A 235 4.23 -13.86 21.78
CA VAL A 235 4.20 -12.41 21.92
C VAL A 235 2.76 -11.89 21.81
N LEU A 236 1.98 -12.33 20.81
CA LEU A 236 0.57 -11.94 20.68
C LEU A 236 -0.23 -12.30 21.95
N LEU A 237 -0.01 -13.48 22.53
CA LEU A 237 -0.67 -13.92 23.77
C LEU A 237 -0.30 -13.08 25.00
N SER A 238 0.87 -12.42 25.01
CA SER A 238 1.20 -11.47 26.08
C SER A 238 0.33 -10.20 26.04
N TYR A 239 -0.19 -9.83 24.85
CA TYR A 239 -1.02 -8.64 24.66
C TYR A 239 -2.51 -8.94 24.52
N ILE A 240 -2.87 -10.16 24.16
CA ILE A 240 -4.24 -10.55 23.80
C ILE A 240 -4.61 -11.79 24.62
N HIS A 241 -5.81 -11.81 25.20
CA HIS A 241 -6.29 -13.00 25.91
C HIS A 241 -6.51 -14.15 24.91
N PRO A 242 -6.18 -15.42 25.23
CA PRO A 242 -6.37 -16.55 24.31
C PRO A 242 -7.78 -16.61 23.70
N ASP A 243 -8.82 -16.37 24.51
CA ASP A 243 -10.23 -16.40 24.06
C ASP A 243 -10.63 -15.20 23.17
N GLN A 244 -9.75 -14.22 22.99
CA GLN A 244 -9.93 -13.08 22.10
C GLN A 244 -9.06 -13.19 20.83
N LEU A 245 -8.13 -14.15 20.78
CA LEU A 245 -7.23 -14.37 19.66
C LEU A 245 -7.70 -15.60 18.86
N PRO A 246 -7.92 -15.49 17.53
CA PRO A 246 -8.29 -16.65 16.72
C PRO A 246 -7.29 -17.80 16.88
N ALA A 247 -7.80 -19.04 16.86
CA ALA A 247 -6.97 -20.22 17.06
C ALA A 247 -5.88 -20.37 15.99
N VAL A 248 -6.13 -19.93 14.75
CA VAL A 248 -5.10 -19.88 13.70
C VAL A 248 -3.91 -18.96 14.05
N TYR A 249 -4.11 -17.98 14.94
CA TYR A 249 -3.07 -17.07 15.41
C TYR A 249 -2.51 -17.45 16.80
N GLY A 250 -2.84 -18.65 17.31
CA GLY A 250 -2.30 -19.19 18.56
C GLY A 250 -3.20 -18.99 19.80
N GLY A 251 -4.43 -18.50 19.64
CA GLY A 251 -5.41 -18.42 20.72
C GLY A 251 -6.39 -19.58 20.76
N ASN A 252 -7.57 -19.34 21.34
CA ASN A 252 -8.66 -20.31 21.50
C ASN A 252 -9.94 -19.91 20.75
N LEU A 253 -10.01 -18.70 20.19
CA LEU A 253 -11.23 -18.20 19.56
C LEU A 253 -11.49 -18.91 18.24
N THR A 254 -12.70 -19.42 18.06
CA THR A 254 -13.20 -20.00 16.82
C THR A 254 -14.55 -19.39 16.45
N ASP A 255 -14.99 -19.61 15.21
CA ASP A 255 -16.38 -19.39 14.85
C ASP A 255 -17.33 -20.38 15.55
N PRO A 256 -18.65 -20.15 15.53
CA PRO A 256 -19.64 -21.05 16.13
C PRO A 256 -19.62 -22.48 15.55
N ASP A 257 -19.15 -22.65 14.32
CA ASP A 257 -18.98 -23.94 13.65
C ASP A 257 -17.61 -24.60 13.93
N GLY A 258 -16.77 -23.96 14.75
CA GLY A 258 -15.44 -24.42 15.10
C GLY A 258 -14.33 -24.01 14.13
N ASP A 259 -14.59 -23.15 13.14
CA ASP A 259 -13.54 -22.68 12.23
C ASP A 259 -12.46 -21.88 13.00
N PRO A 260 -11.19 -22.35 13.05
CA PRO A 260 -10.12 -21.68 13.79
C PRO A 260 -9.68 -20.36 13.16
N ARG A 261 -10.13 -20.06 11.93
CA ARG A 261 -9.80 -18.84 11.21
C ARG A 261 -10.78 -17.69 11.48
N CYS A 262 -11.88 -17.93 12.17
CA CYS A 262 -12.90 -16.92 12.45
C CYS A 262 -13.38 -16.20 11.17
N ARG A 263 -13.69 -16.95 10.11
CA ARG A 263 -14.10 -16.42 8.80
C ARG A 263 -15.40 -15.62 8.81
N THR A 264 -16.24 -15.78 9.85
CA THR A 264 -17.40 -14.90 10.02
C THR A 264 -17.00 -13.45 10.31
N ARG A 265 -15.76 -13.22 10.78
CA ARG A 265 -15.24 -11.91 11.19
C ARG A 265 -14.04 -11.45 10.36
N ILE A 266 -13.18 -12.38 9.95
CA ILE A 266 -11.94 -12.11 9.21
C ILE A 266 -12.06 -12.66 7.80
N LYS A 267 -11.92 -11.79 6.80
CA LYS A 267 -11.90 -12.19 5.40
C LYS A 267 -10.48 -12.55 5.00
N TYR A 268 -10.31 -13.66 4.28
CA TYR A 268 -9.00 -14.17 3.86
C TYR A 268 -8.72 -13.91 2.37
N GLY A 269 -9.47 -13.02 1.73
CA GLY A 269 -9.29 -12.67 0.32
C GLY A 269 -9.49 -13.85 -0.62
N GLY A 270 -8.62 -13.96 -1.63
CA GLY A 270 -8.70 -14.93 -2.71
C GLY A 270 -8.70 -14.26 -4.08
N ASP A 271 -8.51 -15.07 -5.12
CA ASP A 271 -8.50 -14.60 -6.51
C ASP A 271 -9.88 -14.07 -6.91
N VAL A 272 -9.91 -12.88 -7.52
CA VAL A 272 -11.17 -12.25 -7.93
C VAL A 272 -11.65 -12.88 -9.24
N PRO A 273 -12.88 -13.42 -9.31
CA PRO A 273 -13.41 -13.94 -10.56
C PRO A 273 -13.50 -12.86 -11.63
N ARG A 274 -13.12 -13.19 -12.88
CA ARG A 274 -13.14 -12.26 -14.01
C ARG A 274 -14.51 -11.63 -14.29
N THR A 275 -15.60 -12.25 -13.84
CA THR A 275 -16.96 -11.70 -13.93
C THR A 275 -17.15 -10.39 -13.14
N TYR A 276 -16.26 -10.09 -12.20
CA TYR A 276 -16.26 -8.82 -11.46
C TYR A 276 -15.48 -7.70 -12.15
N TYR A 277 -14.73 -8.00 -13.21
CA TYR A 277 -13.83 -7.02 -13.83
C TYR A 277 -14.66 -6.01 -14.60
N VAL A 278 -14.47 -4.73 -14.28
CA VAL A 278 -15.15 -3.59 -14.94
C VAL A 278 -14.23 -2.85 -15.89
N ARG A 279 -12.96 -3.25 -15.95
CA ARG A 279 -11.94 -2.73 -16.88
C ARG A 279 -10.92 -3.81 -17.20
N GLU A 280 -10.30 -3.73 -18.38
CA GLU A 280 -9.26 -4.67 -18.83
C GLU A 280 -7.86 -4.25 -18.37
N SER A 281 -7.64 -2.96 -18.14
CA SER A 281 -6.37 -2.41 -17.69
C SER A 281 -6.56 -1.18 -16.79
N VAL A 282 -5.51 -0.86 -16.03
CA VAL A 282 -5.40 0.40 -15.29
C VAL A 282 -4.58 1.37 -16.13
N LYS A 283 -5.04 2.61 -16.28
CA LYS A 283 -4.26 3.64 -16.99
C LYS A 283 -2.96 3.88 -16.25
N VAL A 284 -1.84 3.72 -16.95
CA VAL A 284 -0.50 3.97 -16.43
C VAL A 284 0.19 5.02 -17.29
N GLN A 285 0.85 5.96 -16.63
CA GLN A 285 1.80 6.88 -17.28
C GLN A 285 3.19 6.26 -17.22
N TYR A 286 3.88 6.25 -18.36
CA TYR A 286 5.23 5.72 -18.47
C TYR A 286 6.26 6.84 -18.34
N ASP A 287 7.35 6.56 -17.65
CA ASP A 287 8.41 7.53 -17.42
C ASP A 287 9.26 7.76 -18.67
N GLN A 288 9.36 6.75 -19.53
CA GLN A 288 10.18 6.78 -20.74
C GLN A 288 9.39 6.28 -21.95
N SER A 289 9.78 6.76 -23.13
CA SER A 289 9.30 6.24 -24.41
C SER A 289 10.43 6.19 -25.42
N VAL A 290 10.51 5.09 -26.16
CA VAL A 290 11.52 4.88 -27.21
C VAL A 290 10.88 4.36 -28.48
N SER A 291 11.39 4.81 -29.63
CA SER A 291 11.02 4.25 -30.93
C SER A 291 12.07 3.24 -31.38
N ILE A 292 11.70 1.97 -31.50
CA ILE A 292 12.56 0.87 -31.90
C ILE A 292 12.33 0.59 -33.38
N SER A 293 13.33 0.90 -34.20
CA SER A 293 13.32 0.61 -35.63
C SER A 293 13.09 -0.87 -35.92
N ARG A 294 12.52 -1.17 -37.09
CA ARG A 294 12.42 -2.55 -37.60
C ARG A 294 13.79 -3.24 -37.60
N GLY A 295 13.82 -4.53 -37.32
CA GLY A 295 15.07 -5.30 -37.30
C GLY A 295 16.01 -4.95 -36.14
N SER A 296 15.59 -4.10 -35.18
CA SER A 296 16.44 -3.59 -34.09
C SER A 296 15.90 -3.99 -32.71
N SER A 297 16.67 -3.66 -31.67
CA SER A 297 16.28 -3.85 -30.27
C SER A 297 16.87 -2.77 -29.38
N HIS A 298 16.15 -2.45 -28.31
CA HIS A 298 16.58 -1.53 -27.27
C HIS A 298 16.91 -2.29 -25.99
N GLN A 299 17.95 -1.88 -25.27
CA GLN A 299 18.42 -2.53 -24.06
C GLN A 299 18.59 -1.49 -22.96
N LEU A 300 18.17 -1.82 -21.75
CA LEU A 300 18.40 -1.06 -20.53
C LEU A 300 19.25 -1.90 -19.60
N GLU A 301 20.30 -1.33 -19.04
CA GLU A 301 21.24 -2.05 -18.18
C GLU A 301 21.17 -1.51 -16.76
N TYR A 302 21.01 -2.40 -15.78
CA TYR A 302 20.99 -2.07 -14.36
C TYR A 302 22.06 -2.90 -13.63
N GLU A 303 23.02 -2.22 -13.03
CA GLU A 303 24.07 -2.86 -12.23
C GLU A 303 23.54 -3.11 -10.83
N ILE A 304 23.39 -4.38 -10.49
CA ILE A 304 22.91 -4.83 -9.20
C ILE A 304 24.10 -5.30 -8.38
N LEU A 305 24.44 -4.53 -7.35
CA LEU A 305 25.53 -4.85 -6.43
C LEU A 305 25.05 -5.64 -5.22
N PHE A 306 23.79 -5.45 -4.82
CA PHE A 306 23.21 -6.03 -3.62
C PHE A 306 22.10 -7.03 -3.98
N PRO A 307 22.31 -8.33 -3.68
CA PRO A 307 21.27 -9.34 -3.80
C PRO A 307 20.03 -8.99 -2.99
N GLY A 308 18.86 -9.38 -3.51
CA GLY A 308 17.57 -9.25 -2.83
C GLY A 308 16.75 -8.02 -3.21
N CYS A 309 17.30 -7.09 -4.01
CA CYS A 309 16.50 -6.04 -4.62
C CYS A 309 15.51 -6.62 -5.64
N VAL A 310 14.45 -5.87 -5.94
CA VAL A 310 13.45 -6.26 -6.94
C VAL A 310 13.55 -5.35 -8.14
N LEU A 311 13.83 -5.92 -9.31
CA LEU A 311 13.67 -5.23 -10.58
C LEU A 311 12.21 -5.33 -11.00
N ARG A 312 11.54 -4.19 -11.18
CA ARG A 312 10.13 -4.11 -11.63
C ARG A 312 10.06 -3.34 -12.95
N TRP A 313 9.22 -3.80 -13.86
CA TRP A 313 8.98 -3.13 -15.13
C TRP A 313 7.50 -3.10 -15.48
N GLN A 314 7.13 -2.12 -16.29
CA GLN A 314 5.84 -2.04 -16.95
C GLN A 314 6.02 -1.39 -18.33
N PHE A 315 5.34 -1.88 -19.36
CA PHE A 315 5.43 -1.32 -20.70
C PHE A 315 4.17 -1.53 -21.54
N ALA A 316 3.99 -0.66 -22.52
CA ALA A 316 3.04 -0.82 -23.61
C ALA A 316 3.71 -0.43 -24.93
N SER A 317 3.24 -1.01 -26.03
CA SER A 317 3.71 -0.70 -27.38
C SER A 317 2.59 -0.20 -28.27
N ASP A 318 2.92 0.63 -29.25
CA ASP A 318 1.92 1.10 -30.21
C ASP A 318 1.70 0.07 -31.32
N GLY A 319 0.43 -0.25 -31.58
CA GLY A 319 -0.07 -0.87 -32.82
C GLY A 319 0.31 -2.34 -33.11
N ALA A 320 1.32 -2.89 -32.45
CA ALA A 320 1.76 -4.26 -32.67
C ALA A 320 2.41 -4.85 -31.42
N ASP A 321 2.68 -6.15 -31.46
CA ASP A 321 3.39 -6.84 -30.39
C ASP A 321 4.85 -6.40 -30.29
N ILE A 322 5.47 -6.62 -29.14
CA ILE A 322 6.90 -6.37 -28.92
C ILE A 322 7.53 -7.56 -28.22
N GLY A 323 8.75 -7.93 -28.61
CA GLY A 323 9.54 -8.91 -27.87
C GLY A 323 10.06 -8.29 -26.59
N PHE A 324 10.02 -9.02 -25.47
CA PHE A 324 10.63 -8.56 -24.22
C PHE A 324 11.25 -9.74 -23.48
N GLY A 325 12.40 -9.51 -22.85
CA GLY A 325 13.09 -10.48 -21.99
C GLY A 325 14.10 -9.80 -21.08
N VAL A 326 14.53 -10.51 -20.03
CA VAL A 326 15.53 -10.02 -19.07
C VAL A 326 16.72 -10.96 -19.09
N PHE A 327 17.91 -10.41 -19.24
CA PHE A 327 19.17 -11.14 -19.34
C PHE A 327 20.14 -10.66 -18.26
N MET A 328 21.22 -11.41 -18.03
CA MET A 328 22.29 -11.02 -17.15
C MET A 328 23.64 -11.14 -17.85
N LYS A 329 24.50 -10.13 -17.66
CA LYS A 329 25.89 -10.12 -18.12
C LYS A 329 26.84 -9.73 -16.97
N PRO A 330 28.12 -10.12 -17.03
CA PRO A 330 29.02 -9.98 -15.88
C PRO A 330 29.52 -8.55 -15.63
N ARG A 331 29.52 -7.68 -16.64
CA ARG A 331 30.03 -6.29 -16.54
C ARG A 331 29.23 -5.34 -17.40
N MET A 332 29.16 -4.09 -16.94
CA MET A 332 28.65 -2.96 -17.73
C MET A 332 29.54 -2.72 -18.96
N GLY A 333 28.96 -2.14 -20.01
CA GLY A 333 29.70 -1.79 -21.22
C GLY A 333 29.11 -2.42 -22.48
N GLU A 334 29.96 -3.00 -23.33
CA GLU A 334 29.59 -3.40 -24.69
C GLU A 334 28.26 -4.15 -24.78
N ARG A 335 27.45 -3.74 -25.76
CA ARG A 335 26.16 -4.35 -26.06
C ARG A 335 26.39 -5.78 -26.53
N ARG A 336 25.82 -6.74 -25.79
CA ARG A 336 25.89 -8.17 -26.13
C ARG A 336 24.65 -8.64 -26.86
N ARG A 337 24.80 -9.68 -27.69
CA ARG A 337 23.65 -10.37 -28.28
C ARG A 337 22.97 -11.21 -27.20
N ALA A 338 21.68 -11.52 -27.38
CA ALA A 338 20.91 -12.27 -26.38
C ALA A 338 21.53 -13.64 -26.08
N GLY A 339 21.98 -14.36 -27.11
CA GLY A 339 22.62 -15.67 -26.95
C GLY A 339 23.98 -15.66 -26.23
N ASP A 340 24.58 -14.48 -26.03
CA ASP A 340 25.85 -14.31 -25.32
C ASP A 340 25.65 -13.88 -23.85
N MET A 341 24.40 -13.80 -23.39
CA MET A 341 24.00 -13.41 -22.04
C MET A 341 23.22 -14.54 -21.37
N LEU A 342 23.26 -14.59 -20.04
CA LEU A 342 22.43 -15.51 -19.28
C LEU A 342 20.98 -15.04 -19.37
N GLU A 343 20.07 -15.88 -19.85
CA GLU A 343 18.65 -15.56 -19.87
C GLU A 343 18.04 -15.76 -18.48
N VAL A 344 17.40 -14.71 -17.94
CA VAL A 344 16.80 -14.71 -16.60
C VAL A 344 15.28 -14.74 -16.69
N VAL A 345 14.72 -13.93 -17.59
CA VAL A 345 13.31 -13.99 -18.00
C VAL A 345 13.29 -14.26 -19.49
N PRO A 346 12.73 -15.41 -19.93
CA PRO A 346 12.72 -15.80 -21.33
C PRO A 346 12.14 -14.74 -22.24
N SER A 347 12.77 -14.51 -23.39
CA SER A 347 12.23 -13.56 -24.35
C SER A 347 10.94 -14.08 -24.98
N GLN A 348 9.85 -13.33 -24.85
CA GLN A 348 8.54 -13.65 -25.42
C GLN A 348 7.96 -12.47 -26.20
N ARG A 349 7.01 -12.75 -27.09
CA ARG A 349 6.26 -11.73 -27.83
C ARG A 349 5.00 -11.37 -27.06
N TYR A 350 4.84 -10.08 -26.78
CA TYR A 350 3.72 -9.57 -26.00
C TYR A 350 2.85 -8.65 -26.84
N ASN A 351 1.53 -8.85 -26.81
CA ASN A 351 0.54 -7.95 -27.43
C ASN A 351 0.32 -6.69 -26.56
N ALA A 352 1.41 -6.01 -26.22
CA ALA A 352 1.43 -4.89 -25.26
C ALA A 352 0.71 -3.62 -25.76
N HIS A 353 0.15 -3.65 -26.97
CA HIS A 353 -0.73 -2.62 -27.54
C HIS A 353 -2.20 -2.79 -27.14
N LEU A 354 -2.61 -3.99 -26.73
CA LEU A 354 -3.97 -4.27 -26.25
C LEU A 354 -4.07 -4.02 -24.74
N VAL A 355 -3.13 -4.61 -23.99
CA VAL A 355 -3.06 -4.51 -22.54
C VAL A 355 -1.59 -4.28 -22.17
N PRO A 356 -1.29 -3.28 -21.31
CA PRO A 356 0.05 -3.11 -20.77
C PRO A 356 0.58 -4.38 -20.11
N GLU A 357 1.86 -4.65 -20.34
CA GLU A 357 2.58 -5.74 -19.68
C GLU A 357 3.30 -5.22 -18.46
N ASP A 358 3.29 -6.01 -17.39
CA ASP A 358 4.01 -5.72 -16.15
C ASP A 358 4.69 -6.98 -15.63
N GLY A 359 5.81 -6.79 -14.92
CA GLY A 359 6.56 -7.89 -14.35
C GLY A 359 7.53 -7.42 -13.29
N SER A 360 8.02 -8.38 -12.51
CA SER A 360 9.09 -8.11 -11.55
C SER A 360 9.89 -9.38 -11.29
N LEU A 361 11.11 -9.17 -10.79
CA LEU A 361 12.10 -10.20 -10.55
C LEU A 361 12.89 -9.83 -9.29
N THR A 362 13.05 -10.77 -8.37
CA THR A 362 14.05 -10.63 -7.30
C THR A 362 15.43 -10.94 -7.86
N CYS A 363 16.34 -9.98 -7.80
CA CYS A 363 17.71 -10.14 -8.26
C CYS A 363 18.50 -10.92 -7.19
N THR A 364 18.72 -12.22 -7.41
CA THR A 364 19.43 -13.10 -6.47
C THR A 364 20.94 -12.97 -6.56
N ASP A 365 21.45 -12.64 -7.75
CA ASP A 365 22.87 -12.62 -8.04
C ASP A 365 23.32 -11.19 -8.39
N PRO A 366 24.48 -10.72 -7.90
CA PRO A 366 25.07 -9.49 -8.35
C PRO A 366 25.48 -9.58 -9.82
N GLY A 367 25.29 -8.49 -10.56
CA GLY A 367 25.61 -8.44 -11.98
C GLY A 367 24.83 -7.37 -12.72
N VAL A 368 24.95 -7.38 -14.04
CA VAL A 368 24.24 -6.43 -14.90
C VAL A 368 23.00 -7.08 -15.48
N TYR A 369 21.83 -6.65 -15.03
CA TYR A 369 20.55 -7.08 -15.57
C TYR A 369 20.22 -6.21 -16.78
N VAL A 370 19.93 -6.86 -17.90
CA VAL A 370 19.65 -6.24 -19.19
C VAL A 370 18.20 -6.51 -19.57
N LEU A 371 17.35 -5.49 -19.50
CA LEU A 371 15.98 -5.56 -20.00
C LEU A 371 16.02 -5.22 -21.48
N ARG A 372 15.55 -6.14 -22.33
CA ARG A 372 15.65 -6.02 -23.78
C ARG A 372 14.27 -6.00 -24.42
N PHE A 373 13.97 -4.91 -25.12
CA PHE A 373 12.84 -4.80 -26.04
C PHE A 373 13.30 -5.16 -27.45
N ASP A 374 12.65 -6.14 -28.07
CA ASP A 374 13.06 -6.74 -29.33
C ASP A 374 12.02 -6.50 -30.43
N ASN A 375 12.45 -5.82 -31.49
CA ASN A 375 11.67 -5.60 -32.71
C ASN A 375 12.37 -6.24 -33.93
N THR A 376 13.22 -7.26 -33.70
CA THR A 376 14.05 -7.84 -34.76
C THR A 376 13.25 -8.65 -35.77
N TYR A 377 12.07 -9.12 -35.37
CA TYR A 377 11.15 -9.89 -36.21
C TYR A 377 10.18 -9.01 -37.04
N SER A 378 10.14 -7.70 -36.82
CA SER A 378 9.29 -6.80 -37.62
C SER A 378 9.94 -6.47 -38.95
N VAL A 379 9.18 -6.66 -40.03
CA VAL A 379 9.64 -6.42 -41.41
C VAL A 379 9.31 -5.00 -41.89
N PHE A 380 8.18 -4.43 -41.44
CA PHE A 380 7.61 -3.21 -42.03
C PHE A 380 7.55 -2.01 -41.10
N HIS A 381 7.51 -2.20 -39.77
CA HIS A 381 7.18 -1.10 -38.84
C HIS A 381 8.19 -0.95 -37.70
N SER A 382 8.55 0.30 -37.42
CA SER A 382 9.10 0.70 -36.13
C SER A 382 8.00 0.66 -35.07
N LYS A 383 8.39 0.44 -33.81
CA LYS A 383 7.45 0.35 -32.68
C LYS A 383 7.84 1.37 -31.63
N ARG A 384 6.88 2.19 -31.23
CA ARG A 384 7.05 3.05 -30.06
C ARG A 384 6.66 2.24 -28.82
N VAL A 385 7.53 2.24 -27.83
CA VAL A 385 7.34 1.53 -26.56
C VAL A 385 7.42 2.55 -25.44
N GLY A 386 6.34 2.71 -24.68
CA GLY A 386 6.34 3.43 -23.42
C GLY A 386 6.63 2.45 -22.29
N PHE A 387 7.56 2.78 -21.39
CA PHE A 387 7.93 1.89 -20.29
C PHE A 387 8.39 2.64 -19.03
N THR A 388 8.30 1.94 -17.89
CA THR A 388 8.88 2.32 -16.61
C THR A 388 9.64 1.11 -16.07
N VAL A 389 10.85 1.33 -15.58
CA VAL A 389 11.68 0.29 -14.94
C VAL A 389 12.28 0.86 -13.66
N GLU A 390 12.10 0.15 -12.57
CA GLU A 390 12.49 0.57 -11.23
C GLU A 390 13.25 -0.55 -10.53
N VAL A 391 14.30 -0.19 -9.80
CA VAL A 391 15.00 -1.09 -8.88
C VAL A 391 14.54 -0.76 -7.47
N LEU A 392 13.82 -1.69 -6.86
CA LEU A 392 13.24 -1.55 -5.53
C LEU A 392 14.22 -2.15 -4.52
N LEU A 393 14.82 -1.29 -3.71
CA LEU A 393 15.81 -1.66 -2.70
C LEU A 393 15.11 -2.03 -1.38
N SER A 394 15.76 -2.88 -0.58
CA SER A 394 15.36 -3.13 0.80
C SER A 394 15.65 -1.91 1.67
N ASP A 395 14.82 -1.68 2.69
CA ASP A 395 15.06 -0.61 3.67
C ASP A 395 16.49 -0.69 4.26
N GLY A 396 17.23 0.43 4.23
CA GLY A 396 18.63 0.52 4.68
C GLY A 396 19.71 0.42 3.59
N GLN A 397 19.37 0.08 2.34
CA GLN A 397 20.30 0.14 1.20
C GLN A 397 20.06 1.45 0.43
N ALA A 398 21.06 2.33 0.36
CA ALA A 398 20.95 3.64 -0.27
C ALA A 398 20.80 3.55 -1.80
N GLU A 399 19.98 4.43 -2.38
CA GLU A 399 19.90 4.63 -3.82
C GLU A 399 21.18 5.29 -4.36
N THR A 400 21.78 4.70 -5.41
CA THR A 400 22.73 5.39 -6.30
C THR A 400 22.27 5.22 -7.76
N PRO A 401 22.58 6.18 -8.65
CA PRO A 401 21.56 6.78 -9.51
C PRO A 401 21.40 6.16 -10.92
N ARG A 402 20.15 6.33 -11.41
CA ARG A 402 19.62 6.36 -12.80
C ARG A 402 20.56 5.94 -13.94
N GLY A 403 20.15 4.89 -14.65
CA GLY A 403 20.79 4.35 -15.85
C GLY A 403 21.06 5.39 -16.93
N GLY A 404 22.30 5.41 -17.42
CA GLY A 404 22.74 6.26 -18.52
C GLY A 404 22.22 5.76 -19.86
N GLY A 405 21.19 6.42 -20.40
CA GLY A 405 20.86 6.31 -21.81
C GLY A 405 21.88 7.12 -22.63
N GLN A 406 22.77 6.46 -23.35
CA GLN A 406 23.60 7.12 -24.37
C GLN A 406 22.70 7.58 -25.53
N ALA A 407 22.44 8.89 -25.62
CA ALA A 407 22.06 9.52 -26.87
C ALA A 407 23.31 9.60 -27.77
N GLY A 408 23.26 8.99 -28.95
CA GLY A 408 24.36 9.00 -29.91
C GLY A 408 24.66 10.42 -30.44
N PRO A 409 25.89 10.68 -30.91
CA PRO A 409 26.33 12.03 -31.27
C PRO A 409 25.63 12.53 -32.54
N GLN A 410 25.04 13.71 -32.42
CA GLN A 410 24.47 14.47 -33.53
C GLN A 410 25.63 15.05 -34.34
N LYS A 411 25.79 14.59 -35.59
CA LYS A 411 26.76 15.16 -36.54
C LYS A 411 26.40 16.62 -36.83
N GLU A 412 27.30 17.52 -36.49
CA GLU A 412 27.33 18.88 -37.05
C GLU A 412 27.54 18.78 -38.56
N LEU A 413 26.59 19.31 -39.32
CA LEU A 413 26.74 19.55 -40.74
C LEU A 413 27.26 20.98 -40.90
N ASP A 414 28.53 21.05 -41.30
CA ASP A 414 29.15 22.20 -41.94
C ASP A 414 28.26 22.74 -43.06
N ALA A 415 27.96 24.03 -43.01
CA ALA A 415 27.48 24.80 -44.15
C ALA A 415 28.07 26.21 -44.07
N GLY A 416 29.33 26.32 -44.48
CA GLY A 416 29.87 27.55 -45.01
C GLY A 416 29.83 27.50 -46.54
N ALA A 417 29.16 28.47 -47.18
CA ALA A 417 29.75 29.33 -48.20
C ALA A 417 28.68 30.14 -48.97
N GLN A 418 28.98 31.44 -49.06
CA GLN A 418 28.50 32.49 -49.97
C GLN A 418 27.19 33.20 -49.64
#